data_AF-A0A1H6CFG9-F1
#
_entry.id   AF-A0A1H6CFG9-F1
#
_cell.length_a   1.000
_cell.length_b   1.000
_cell.length_c   1.000
_cell.angle_alpha   90.00
_cell.angle_beta   90.00
_cell.angle_gamma   90.00
#
_symmetry.space_group_name_H-M   'P 1'
#
loop_
_entity.id
_entity.type
_entity.pdbx_description
1 polymer ?
#
loop_
_entity_poly.entity_id
_entity_poly.type
_entity_poly.pdbx_seq_one_letter_code
_entity_poly.pdbx_strand_id
1 'polypeptide(L)'
;MIARRTIRNGAIGAVVGSVLGFIPLVLLVAPVVGGGVAGYLERDGAKRGAVSGGVAGLLMAALTTVITGTITFARFGDLPFASPDVPLEGLALAAALSLLASVGQIVVAGIGGGLGGILETDRQRADDRESLSGEDRPRSWLRILGSLLAGLVTFGVVAVVLTTVLDPLIWPSLLVSLPFGIIAGIGVAVLTNHYLARAAEGRVDWRPVAIGAVAVILVFGLVVGGLSVIGQQRQAATTESTYQYEVTIAADETLENTTFYVPVPTENGSSRLGERFVEDVRYDRYSPAVRGDDPDPAPVDFSYELVETERGQMLAITADRIEVTKVYYREVENETMGWSERIPAEEYDPDNPDMGVQSDGSFTFTVTLVADEPIDTADPFDAEPLLAPGADRTEVDCFTGDSATHRCFEYEGQMYADYETSEEATVYVSAQLDGRNEWFSGGWTGNEYREWSRVELRGPQSGWVLTDGELEVGSGNYRD
;
A
#
# COMPACT_ATOMS: atom_id res chain seq x y z
N MET A 1 -38.61 -24.57 18.54
CA MET A 1 -39.26 -24.46 17.22
C MET A 1 -39.42 -22.99 16.88
N ILE A 2 -38.91 -22.56 15.73
CA ILE A 2 -39.02 -21.17 15.25
C ILE A 2 -40.44 -20.97 14.69
N ALA A 3 -41.13 -19.92 15.10
CA ALA A 3 -42.49 -19.65 14.64
C ALA A 3 -42.49 -19.20 13.17
N ARG A 4 -43.54 -19.57 12.42
CA ARG A 4 -43.72 -19.16 11.01
C ARG A 4 -43.68 -17.63 10.83
N ARG A 5 -44.11 -16.89 11.86
CA ARG A 5 -44.06 -15.42 11.92
C ARG A 5 -42.61 -14.91 11.97
N THR A 6 -41.77 -15.51 12.81
CA THR A 6 -40.34 -15.16 12.95
C THR A 6 -39.60 -15.37 11.63
N ILE A 7 -39.89 -16.46 10.91
CA ILE A 7 -39.31 -16.72 9.58
C ILE A 7 -39.74 -15.66 8.57
N ARG A 8 -41.04 -15.33 8.52
CA ARG A 8 -41.57 -14.29 7.62
C ARG A 8 -40.95 -12.93 7.88
N ASN A 9 -40.85 -12.54 9.15
CA ASN A 9 -40.28 -11.26 9.55
C ASN A 9 -38.77 -11.20 9.25
N GLY A 10 -38.05 -12.31 9.49
CA GLY A 10 -36.65 -12.47 9.09
C GLY A 10 -36.46 -12.34 7.56
N ALA A 11 -37.34 -12.94 6.75
CA ALA A 11 -37.29 -12.80 5.30
C ALA A 11 -37.51 -11.37 4.82
N ILE A 12 -38.44 -10.63 5.42
CA ILE A 12 -38.64 -9.20 5.12
C ILE A 12 -37.39 -8.39 5.46
N GLY A 13 -36.81 -8.62 6.64
CA GLY A 13 -35.55 -7.99 7.03
C GLY A 13 -34.38 -8.32 6.09
N ALA A 14 -34.32 -9.56 5.60
CA ALA A 14 -33.31 -9.99 4.65
C ALA A 14 -33.43 -9.28 3.30
N VAL A 15 -34.65 -9.08 2.79
CA VAL A 15 -34.89 -8.31 1.55
C VAL A 15 -34.44 -6.87 1.73
N VAL A 16 -34.84 -6.21 2.83
CA VAL A 16 -34.45 -4.82 3.11
C VAL A 16 -32.93 -4.69 3.23
N GLY A 17 -32.28 -5.56 4.00
CA GLY A 17 -30.83 -5.54 4.14
C GLY A 17 -30.11 -5.84 2.82
N SER A 18 -30.61 -6.77 2.01
CA SER A 18 -30.00 -7.08 0.72
C SER A 18 -30.11 -5.92 -0.28
N VAL A 19 -31.25 -5.24 -0.34
CA VAL A 19 -31.45 -4.05 -1.20
C VAL A 19 -30.51 -2.92 -0.78
N LEU A 20 -30.38 -2.66 0.52
CA LEU A 20 -29.45 -1.67 1.05
C LEU A 20 -27.98 -2.06 0.82
N GLY A 21 -27.70 -3.36 0.72
CA GLY A 21 -26.40 -3.91 0.34
C GLY A 21 -25.91 -3.45 -1.04
N PHE A 22 -26.80 -3.05 -1.94
CA PHE A 22 -26.39 -2.55 -3.27
C PHE A 22 -25.97 -1.07 -3.28
N ILE A 23 -26.15 -0.35 -2.17
CA ILE A 23 -25.74 1.05 -2.06
C ILE A 23 -24.32 1.08 -1.45
N PRO A 24 -23.31 1.58 -2.18
CA PRO A 24 -21.96 1.78 -1.63
C PRO A 24 -22.04 2.58 -0.32
N LEU A 25 -21.20 2.25 0.67
CA LEU A 25 -21.22 2.74 2.06
C LEU A 25 -22.32 2.18 2.97
N VAL A 26 -23.52 1.91 2.45
CA VAL A 26 -24.62 1.35 3.27
C VAL A 26 -24.49 -0.16 3.46
N LEU A 27 -23.81 -0.85 2.54
CA LEU A 27 -23.51 -2.29 2.61
C LEU A 27 -22.97 -2.72 3.98
N LEU A 28 -22.13 -1.89 4.60
CA LEU A 28 -21.45 -2.24 5.86
C LEU A 28 -22.38 -2.21 7.08
N VAL A 29 -23.51 -1.49 6.99
CA VAL A 29 -24.54 -1.41 8.06
C VAL A 29 -25.82 -2.16 7.68
N ALA A 30 -25.94 -2.61 6.44
CA ALA A 30 -27.12 -3.29 5.91
C ALA A 30 -27.56 -4.51 6.74
N PRO A 31 -26.66 -5.36 7.29
CA PRO A 31 -27.07 -6.46 8.16
C PRO A 31 -27.77 -5.99 9.44
N VAL A 32 -27.28 -4.90 10.06
CA VAL A 32 -27.92 -4.31 11.25
C VAL A 32 -29.29 -3.75 10.92
N VAL A 33 -29.42 -3.04 9.79
CA VAL A 33 -30.70 -2.43 9.38
C VAL A 33 -31.72 -3.53 9.05
N GLY A 34 -31.33 -4.51 8.23
CA GLY A 34 -32.20 -5.65 7.89
C GLY A 34 -32.62 -6.45 9.12
N GLY A 35 -31.66 -6.70 10.02
CA GLY A 35 -31.91 -7.29 11.33
C GLY A 35 -32.91 -6.47 12.16
N GLY A 36 -32.69 -5.16 12.26
CA GLY A 36 -33.55 -4.21 12.97
C GLY A 36 -34.99 -4.20 12.49
N VAL A 37 -35.21 -4.21 11.18
CA VAL A 37 -36.57 -4.32 10.61
C VAL A 37 -37.21 -5.65 10.98
N ALA A 38 -36.49 -6.77 10.87
CA ALA A 38 -37.01 -8.07 11.28
C ALA A 38 -37.36 -8.13 12.78
N GLY A 39 -36.55 -7.49 13.61
CA GLY A 39 -36.78 -7.37 15.05
C GLY A 39 -38.00 -6.54 15.40
N TYR A 40 -38.14 -5.39 14.74
CA TYR A 40 -39.24 -4.45 14.90
C TYR A 40 -40.60 -5.10 14.55
N LEU A 41 -40.65 -5.88 13.46
CA LEU A 41 -41.86 -6.58 13.02
C LEU A 41 -42.24 -7.79 13.90
N GLU A 42 -41.29 -8.31 14.69
CA GLU A 42 -41.55 -9.43 15.60
C GLU A 42 -42.46 -9.02 16.76
N ARG A 43 -42.36 -7.77 17.25
CA ARG A 43 -43.18 -7.19 18.32
C ARG A 43 -43.12 -7.90 19.69
N ASP A 44 -42.18 -8.83 19.87
CA ASP A 44 -42.11 -9.69 21.05
C ASP A 44 -40.81 -9.47 21.88
N GLY A 45 -40.29 -8.24 21.86
CA GLY A 45 -39.13 -7.81 22.64
C GLY A 45 -37.76 -8.29 22.14
N ALA A 46 -36.70 -7.90 22.85
CA ALA A 46 -35.31 -8.05 22.41
C ALA A 46 -34.91 -9.50 22.07
N LYS A 47 -35.34 -10.48 22.86
CA LYS A 47 -34.93 -11.88 22.66
C LYS A 47 -35.51 -12.48 21.38
N ARG A 48 -36.82 -12.28 21.12
CA ARG A 48 -37.43 -12.77 19.87
C ARG A 48 -37.00 -11.91 18.67
N GLY A 49 -36.81 -10.61 18.89
CA GLY A 49 -36.26 -9.72 17.87
C GLY A 49 -34.85 -10.13 17.44
N ALA A 50 -33.98 -10.56 18.35
CA ALA A 50 -32.65 -11.06 18.00
C ALA A 50 -32.71 -12.36 17.18
N VAL A 51 -33.69 -13.24 17.48
CA VAL A 51 -33.90 -14.47 16.70
C VAL A 51 -34.40 -14.13 15.28
N SER A 52 -35.36 -13.22 15.12
CA SER A 52 -35.81 -12.80 13.78
C SER A 52 -34.71 -12.07 13.00
N GLY A 53 -33.89 -11.27 13.68
CA GLY A 53 -32.70 -10.65 13.10
C GLY A 53 -31.64 -11.66 12.66
N GLY A 54 -31.37 -12.70 13.46
CA GLY A 54 -30.46 -13.77 13.08
C GLY A 54 -30.94 -14.57 11.87
N VAL A 55 -32.26 -14.81 11.76
CA VAL A 55 -32.87 -15.41 10.56
C VAL A 55 -32.69 -14.50 9.34
N ALA A 56 -32.84 -13.18 9.50
CA ALA A 56 -32.57 -12.22 8.43
C ALA A 56 -31.10 -12.31 7.97
N GLY A 57 -30.16 -12.32 8.93
CA GLY A 57 -28.73 -12.45 8.66
C GLY A 57 -28.36 -13.71 7.89
N LEU A 58 -28.95 -14.86 8.26
CA LEU A 58 -28.72 -16.13 7.58
C LEU A 58 -29.19 -16.09 6.12
N LEU A 59 -30.36 -15.53 5.88
CA LEU A 59 -30.92 -15.41 4.53
C LEU A 59 -30.11 -14.43 3.67
N MET A 60 -29.63 -13.32 4.25
CA MET A 60 -28.75 -12.39 3.55
C MET A 60 -27.40 -13.04 3.20
N ALA A 61 -26.77 -13.74 4.15
CA ALA A 61 -25.52 -14.43 3.90
C ALA A 61 -25.66 -15.45 2.76
N ALA A 62 -26.72 -16.26 2.78
CA ALA A 62 -27.01 -17.20 1.69
C ALA A 62 -27.17 -16.50 0.34
N LEU A 63 -27.91 -15.38 0.28
CA LEU A 63 -28.09 -14.62 -0.96
C LEU A 63 -26.77 -14.02 -1.46
N THR A 64 -25.97 -13.42 -0.58
CA THR A 64 -24.66 -12.88 -0.91
C THR A 64 -23.73 -13.98 -1.46
N THR A 65 -23.68 -15.14 -0.82
CA THR A 65 -22.89 -16.28 -1.31
C THR A 65 -23.32 -16.70 -2.72
N VAL A 66 -24.63 -16.75 -3.00
CA VAL A 66 -25.14 -17.10 -4.34
C VAL A 66 -24.75 -16.04 -5.37
N ILE A 67 -24.92 -14.75 -5.05
CA ILE A 67 -24.59 -13.64 -5.97
C ILE A 67 -23.09 -13.60 -6.26
N THR A 68 -22.25 -13.60 -5.21
CA THR A 68 -20.79 -13.59 -5.36
C THR A 68 -20.33 -14.83 -6.11
N GLY A 69 -20.86 -16.02 -5.78
CA GLY A 69 -20.56 -17.25 -6.50
C GLY A 69 -20.90 -17.16 -7.99
N THR A 70 -22.05 -16.58 -8.33
CA THR A 70 -22.51 -16.40 -9.72
C THR A 70 -21.66 -15.38 -10.47
N ILE A 71 -21.31 -14.25 -9.85
CA ILE A 71 -20.45 -13.22 -10.46
C ILE A 71 -19.04 -13.77 -10.69
N THR A 72 -18.46 -14.44 -9.69
CA THR A 72 -17.13 -15.07 -9.83
C THR A 72 -17.15 -16.12 -10.95
N PHE A 73 -18.20 -16.95 -11.01
CA PHE A 73 -18.37 -17.92 -12.09
C PHE A 73 -18.47 -17.24 -13.47
N ALA A 74 -19.30 -16.21 -13.61
CA ALA A 74 -19.53 -15.52 -14.87
C ALA A 74 -18.30 -14.70 -15.34
N ARG A 75 -17.55 -14.10 -14.41
CA ARG A 75 -16.39 -13.26 -14.72
C ARG A 75 -15.14 -14.06 -15.05
N PHE A 76 -14.96 -15.22 -14.40
CA PHE A 76 -13.74 -15.98 -14.53
C PHE A 76 -13.88 -17.25 -15.36
N GLY A 77 -15.09 -17.71 -15.70
CA GLY A 77 -15.38 -18.75 -16.70
C GLY A 77 -14.92 -20.16 -16.31
N ASP A 78 -13.68 -20.28 -15.86
CA ASP A 78 -13.08 -21.39 -15.17
C ASP A 78 -13.03 -21.06 -13.68
N LEU A 79 -13.81 -21.78 -12.89
CA LEU A 79 -13.63 -21.75 -11.45
C LEU A 79 -12.20 -22.26 -11.15
N PRO A 80 -11.53 -21.76 -10.10
CA PRO A 80 -10.20 -22.23 -9.65
C PRO A 80 -10.16 -23.72 -9.20
N PHE A 81 -11.21 -24.49 -9.49
CA PHE A 81 -11.29 -25.93 -9.28
C PHE A 81 -10.95 -26.74 -10.53
N ALA A 82 -10.75 -26.09 -11.70
CA ALA A 82 -10.50 -26.75 -12.98
C ALA A 82 -9.01 -26.87 -13.36
N SER A 83 -8.14 -26.07 -12.75
CA SER A 83 -6.68 -26.17 -12.91
C SER A 83 -6.06 -26.99 -11.76
N PRO A 84 -5.28 -28.04 -12.03
CA PRO A 84 -4.66 -28.89 -11.01
C PRO A 84 -3.62 -28.18 -10.13
N ASP A 85 -3.25 -26.93 -10.46
CA ASP A 85 -2.17 -26.18 -9.82
C ASP A 85 -2.65 -25.13 -8.79
N VAL A 86 -3.95 -25.06 -8.48
CA VAL A 86 -4.42 -24.14 -7.43
C VAL A 86 -4.13 -24.74 -6.05
N PRO A 87 -3.29 -24.10 -5.21
CA PRO A 87 -2.94 -24.65 -3.91
C PRO A 87 -4.19 -24.75 -3.03
N LEU A 88 -4.51 -25.98 -2.60
CA LEU A 88 -5.67 -26.31 -1.76
C LEU A 88 -5.75 -25.46 -0.48
N GLU A 89 -4.60 -24.99 0.02
CA GLU A 89 -4.51 -24.12 1.19
C GLU A 89 -5.18 -22.75 0.97
N GLY A 90 -5.06 -22.17 -0.22
CA GLY A 90 -5.71 -20.90 -0.57
C GLY A 90 -7.23 -21.01 -0.61
N LEU A 91 -7.76 -22.13 -1.12
CA LEU A 91 -9.20 -22.41 -1.15
C LEU A 91 -9.78 -22.65 0.24
N ALA A 92 -9.06 -23.38 1.09
CA ALA A 92 -9.47 -23.61 2.48
C ALA A 92 -9.53 -22.29 3.27
N LEU A 93 -8.54 -21.41 3.08
CA LEU A 93 -8.51 -20.10 3.71
C LEU A 93 -9.66 -19.21 3.21
N ALA A 94 -9.90 -19.15 1.90
CA ALA A 94 -11.01 -18.38 1.32
C ALA A 94 -12.38 -18.87 1.81
N ALA A 95 -12.58 -20.19 1.89
CA ALA A 95 -13.79 -20.79 2.43
C ALA A 95 -13.98 -20.47 3.93
N ALA A 96 -12.90 -20.54 4.71
CA ALA A 96 -12.92 -20.18 6.13
C ALA A 96 -13.25 -18.70 6.35
N LEU A 97 -12.66 -17.80 5.57
CA LEU A 97 -12.95 -16.36 5.63
C LEU A 97 -14.40 -16.06 5.22
N SER A 98 -14.91 -16.72 4.19
CA SER A 98 -16.31 -16.58 3.75
C SER A 98 -17.31 -17.08 4.80
N LEU A 99 -16.99 -18.19 5.48
CA LEU A 99 -17.78 -18.70 6.61
C LEU A 99 -17.77 -17.71 7.78
N LEU A 100 -16.59 -17.18 8.13
CA LEU A 100 -16.44 -16.19 9.21
C LEU A 100 -17.23 -14.92 8.91
N ALA A 101 -17.18 -14.41 7.68
CA ALA A 101 -17.96 -13.26 7.24
C ALA A 101 -19.47 -13.53 7.36
N SER A 102 -19.93 -14.70 6.90
CA SER A 102 -21.33 -15.12 7.02
C SER A 102 -21.80 -15.20 8.48
N VAL A 103 -20.98 -15.78 9.36
CA VAL A 103 -21.28 -15.85 10.80
C VAL A 103 -21.33 -14.45 11.42
N GLY A 104 -20.38 -13.58 11.09
CA GLY A 104 -20.37 -12.19 11.51
C GLY A 104 -21.64 -11.46 11.10
N GLN A 105 -22.08 -11.63 9.85
CA GLN A 105 -23.30 -11.04 9.32
C GLN A 105 -24.56 -11.50 10.07
N ILE A 106 -24.64 -12.80 10.44
CA ILE A 106 -25.74 -13.35 11.26
C ILE A 106 -25.77 -12.71 12.64
N VAL A 107 -24.61 -12.60 13.30
CA VAL A 107 -24.51 -12.01 14.64
C VAL A 107 -24.91 -10.54 14.61
N VAL A 108 -24.38 -9.78 13.66
CA VAL A 108 -24.66 -8.34 13.48
C VAL A 108 -26.15 -8.09 13.20
N ALA A 109 -26.78 -8.91 12.33
CA ALA A 109 -28.22 -8.84 12.09
C ALA A 109 -29.04 -9.24 13.32
N GLY A 110 -28.58 -10.22 14.10
CA GLY A 110 -29.16 -10.57 15.38
C GLY A 110 -29.16 -9.42 16.38
N ILE A 111 -28.04 -8.68 16.48
CA ILE A 111 -27.94 -7.47 17.30
C ILE A 111 -28.96 -6.43 16.82
N GLY A 112 -28.97 -6.14 15.52
CA GLY A 112 -29.95 -5.24 14.91
C GLY A 112 -31.39 -5.62 15.28
N GLY A 113 -31.75 -6.90 15.16
CA GLY A 113 -33.08 -7.39 15.51
C GLY A 113 -33.41 -7.28 16.99
N GLY A 114 -32.44 -7.47 17.87
CA GLY A 114 -32.59 -7.20 19.30
C GLY A 114 -32.97 -5.73 19.55
N LEU A 115 -32.25 -4.80 18.91
CA LEU A 115 -32.50 -3.36 19.01
C LEU A 115 -33.87 -2.97 18.43
N GLY A 116 -34.23 -3.52 17.26
CA GLY A 116 -35.55 -3.29 16.64
C GLY A 116 -36.70 -3.78 17.50
N GLY A 117 -36.56 -4.94 18.14
CA GLY A 117 -37.55 -5.47 19.07
C GLY A 117 -37.71 -4.61 20.33
N ILE A 118 -36.63 -4.02 20.82
CA ILE A 118 -36.67 -3.05 21.93
C ILE A 118 -37.43 -1.80 21.51
N LEU A 119 -37.09 -1.21 20.36
CA LEU A 119 -37.72 0.01 19.85
C LEU A 119 -39.23 -0.13 19.69
N GLU A 120 -39.70 -1.25 19.14
CA GLU A 120 -41.15 -1.49 19.00
C GLU A 120 -41.85 -1.67 20.35
N THR A 121 -41.21 -2.37 21.28
CA THR A 121 -41.78 -2.57 22.62
C THR A 121 -41.93 -1.24 23.36
N ASP A 122 -40.95 -0.35 23.22
CA ASP A 122 -40.99 0.97 23.83
C ASP A 122 -42.01 1.89 23.14
N ARG A 123 -42.16 1.79 21.81
CA ARG A 123 -43.20 2.50 21.05
C ARG A 123 -44.61 2.11 21.49
N GLN A 124 -44.91 0.81 21.55
CA GLN A 124 -46.24 0.33 21.96
C GLN A 124 -46.61 0.83 23.37
N ARG A 125 -45.65 0.85 24.30
CA ARG A 125 -45.85 1.41 25.64
C ARG A 125 -46.07 2.92 25.65
N ALA A 126 -45.44 3.65 24.73
CA ALA A 126 -45.63 5.09 24.60
C ALA A 126 -47.05 5.40 24.08
N ASP A 127 -47.51 4.67 23.07
CA ASP A 127 -48.87 4.81 22.50
C ASP A 127 -49.94 4.47 23.55
N ASP A 128 -49.75 3.40 24.34
CA ASP A 128 -50.66 3.04 25.44
C ASP A 128 -50.74 4.14 26.51
N ARG A 129 -49.62 4.83 26.80
CA ARG A 129 -49.58 5.96 27.76
C ARG A 129 -50.22 7.23 27.22
N GLU A 130 -50.02 7.54 25.94
CA GLU A 130 -50.58 8.75 25.32
C GLU A 130 -52.11 8.69 25.27
N SER A 131 -52.69 7.49 25.22
CA SER A 131 -54.14 7.28 25.38
C SER A 131 -54.66 7.56 26.80
N LEU A 132 -53.79 7.62 27.81
CA LEU A 132 -54.15 7.71 29.24
C LEU A 132 -53.77 9.05 29.90
N SER A 133 -52.80 9.80 29.38
CA SER A 133 -52.35 11.06 29.98
C SER A 133 -52.08 12.12 28.91
N GLY A 134 -52.96 13.10 28.80
CA GLY A 134 -52.89 14.19 27.82
C GLY A 134 -51.79 15.24 28.05
N GLU A 135 -50.88 15.06 29.00
CA GLU A 135 -49.87 16.07 29.35
C GLU A 135 -48.57 15.42 29.85
N ASP A 136 -47.51 15.39 29.02
CA ASP A 136 -46.10 15.52 29.42
C ASP A 136 -45.12 15.40 28.20
N ARG A 137 -45.16 16.38 27.27
CA ARG A 137 -44.24 16.44 26.11
C ARG A 137 -42.77 16.81 26.40
N PRO A 138 -42.40 17.68 27.36
CA PRO A 138 -41.03 18.25 27.39
C PRO A 138 -39.95 17.29 27.93
N ARG A 139 -40.29 16.31 28.77
CA ARG A 139 -39.32 15.34 29.33
C ARG A 139 -38.96 14.19 28.38
N SER A 140 -39.73 13.98 27.31
CA SER A 140 -39.47 12.92 26.33
C SER A 140 -38.32 13.30 25.39
N TRP A 141 -38.30 14.54 24.92
CA TRP A 141 -37.33 15.02 23.95
C TRP A 141 -35.88 15.07 24.50
N LEU A 142 -35.71 15.51 25.76
CA LEU A 142 -34.40 15.51 26.42
C LEU A 142 -33.76 14.11 26.54
N ARG A 143 -34.59 13.06 26.69
CA ARG A 143 -34.12 11.66 26.75
C ARG A 143 -33.63 11.18 25.38
N ILE A 144 -34.40 11.45 24.34
CA ILE A 144 -34.03 11.12 22.96
C ILE A 144 -32.73 11.84 22.60
N LEU A 145 -32.62 13.14 22.88
CA LEU A 145 -31.42 13.93 22.61
C LEU A 145 -30.20 13.38 23.37
N GLY A 146 -30.34 13.04 24.65
CA GLY A 146 -29.26 12.46 25.45
C GLY A 146 -28.79 11.10 24.91
N SER A 147 -29.70 10.25 24.45
CA SER A 147 -29.35 8.96 23.85
C SER A 147 -28.66 9.10 22.49
N LEU A 148 -29.10 10.03 21.65
CA LEU A 148 -28.47 10.30 20.35
C LEU A 148 -27.05 10.88 20.54
N LEU A 149 -26.87 11.76 21.52
CA LEU A 149 -25.55 12.30 21.86
C LEU A 149 -24.60 11.20 22.35
N ALA A 150 -25.07 10.32 23.25
CA ALA A 150 -24.27 9.18 23.73
C ALA A 150 -23.87 8.23 22.58
N GLY A 151 -24.79 7.99 21.63
CA GLY A 151 -24.50 7.23 20.42
C GLY A 151 -23.47 7.90 19.51
N LEU A 152 -23.60 9.21 19.28
CA LEU A 152 -22.67 9.97 18.44
C LEU A 152 -21.25 9.97 19.03
N VAL A 153 -21.12 10.18 20.34
CA VAL A 153 -19.83 10.13 21.03
C VAL A 153 -19.20 8.74 20.92
N THR A 154 -20.00 7.68 21.11
CA THR A 154 -19.51 6.30 20.97
C THR A 154 -19.05 6.01 19.55
N PHE A 155 -19.80 6.45 18.54
CA PHE A 155 -19.42 6.35 17.13
C PHE A 155 -18.04 6.98 16.90
N GLY A 156 -17.85 8.23 17.33
CA GLY A 156 -16.59 8.95 17.13
C GLY A 156 -15.41 8.26 17.81
N VAL A 157 -15.58 7.85 19.07
CA VAL A 157 -14.51 7.17 19.83
C VAL A 157 -14.14 5.83 19.18
N VAL A 158 -15.12 4.99 18.85
CA VAL A 158 -14.86 3.67 18.26
C VAL A 158 -14.24 3.81 16.86
N ALA A 159 -14.74 4.75 16.05
CA ALA A 159 -14.18 5.00 14.72
C ALA A 159 -12.71 5.43 14.84
N VAL A 160 -12.39 6.48 15.61
CA VAL A 160 -11.01 6.99 15.76
C VAL A 160 -10.07 5.93 16.35
N VAL A 161 -10.48 5.23 17.41
CA VAL A 161 -9.65 4.19 18.02
C VAL A 161 -9.40 3.04 17.04
N LEU A 162 -10.41 2.61 16.28
CA LEU A 162 -10.21 1.53 15.31
C LEU A 162 -9.40 2.00 14.09
N THR A 163 -9.57 3.24 13.62
CA THR A 163 -8.75 3.81 12.54
C THR A 163 -7.28 3.81 12.94
N THR A 164 -6.94 4.38 14.11
CA THR A 164 -5.55 4.46 14.59
C THR A 164 -4.90 3.09 14.76
N VAL A 165 -5.66 2.07 15.16
CA VAL A 165 -5.15 0.70 15.34
C VAL A 165 -5.00 -0.05 14.01
N LEU A 166 -5.92 0.20 13.07
CA LEU A 166 -5.93 -0.48 11.77
C LEU A 166 -5.07 0.21 10.72
N ASP A 167 -4.66 1.47 10.94
CA ASP A 167 -3.80 2.22 10.03
C ASP A 167 -2.54 1.47 9.58
N PRO A 168 -1.77 0.82 10.49
CA PRO A 168 -0.62 0.02 10.08
C PRO A 168 -0.97 -1.28 9.33
N LEU A 169 -2.24 -1.70 9.34
CA LEU A 169 -2.68 -3.02 8.88
C LEU A 169 -3.46 -2.98 7.56
N ILE A 170 -4.30 -1.98 7.36
CA ILE A 170 -5.26 -1.93 6.26
C ILE A 170 -5.37 -0.49 5.77
N TRP A 171 -5.02 -0.25 4.51
CA TRP A 171 -5.31 1.01 3.83
C TRP A 171 -6.51 0.83 2.88
N PRO A 172 -7.58 1.65 2.96
CA PRO A 172 -7.86 2.71 3.92
C PRO A 172 -8.54 2.18 5.20
N SER A 173 -7.91 2.38 6.36
CA SER A 173 -8.37 1.96 7.70
C SER A 173 -9.73 2.56 8.08
N LEU A 174 -10.03 3.74 7.53
CA LEU A 174 -11.29 4.47 7.68
C LEU A 174 -12.50 3.68 7.14
N LEU A 175 -12.32 2.92 6.04
CA LEU A 175 -13.40 2.13 5.44
C LEU A 175 -13.88 1.01 6.35
N VAL A 176 -12.98 0.47 7.17
CA VAL A 176 -13.31 -0.58 8.13
C VAL A 176 -13.87 0.03 9.41
N SER A 177 -13.27 1.11 9.92
CA SER A 177 -13.62 1.70 11.21
C SER A 177 -14.96 2.43 11.27
N LEU A 178 -15.37 3.11 10.19
CA LEU A 178 -16.66 3.83 10.14
C LEU A 178 -17.88 2.93 10.43
N PRO A 179 -18.05 1.75 9.78
CA PRO A 179 -19.15 0.84 10.07
C PRO A 179 -19.22 0.38 11.52
N PHE A 180 -18.09 -0.05 12.10
CA PHE A 180 -18.05 -0.49 13.49
C PHE A 180 -18.43 0.64 14.43
N GLY A 181 -17.95 1.86 14.14
CA GLY A 181 -18.40 3.07 14.83
C GLY A 181 -19.92 3.23 14.76
N ILE A 182 -20.52 3.12 13.55
CA ILE A 182 -21.96 3.37 13.37
C ILE A 182 -22.78 2.35 14.15
N ILE A 183 -22.39 1.08 14.08
CA ILE A 183 -23.06 -0.01 14.80
C ILE A 183 -22.97 0.21 16.30
N ALA A 184 -21.79 0.56 16.82
CA ALA A 184 -21.59 0.86 18.24
C ALA A 184 -22.42 2.06 18.69
N GLY A 185 -22.43 3.15 17.91
CA GLY A 185 -23.19 4.36 18.20
C GLY A 185 -24.70 4.13 18.23
N ILE A 186 -25.25 3.43 17.23
CA ILE A 186 -26.67 3.07 17.20
C ILE A 186 -27.03 2.17 18.39
N GLY A 187 -26.20 1.18 18.70
CA GLY A 187 -26.39 0.29 19.85
C GLY A 187 -26.47 1.06 21.16
N VAL A 188 -25.52 1.97 21.40
CA VAL A 188 -25.50 2.81 22.61
C VAL A 188 -26.69 3.74 22.66
N ALA A 189 -27.10 4.36 21.54
CA ALA A 189 -28.28 5.23 21.53
C ALA A 189 -29.55 4.48 21.91
N VAL A 190 -29.80 3.30 21.31
CA VAL A 190 -31.00 2.51 21.60
C VAL A 190 -31.00 2.02 23.05
N LEU A 191 -29.87 1.50 23.53
CA LEU A 191 -29.74 1.01 24.91
C LEU A 191 -29.90 2.15 25.92
N THR A 192 -29.26 3.30 25.68
CA THR A 192 -29.35 4.47 26.56
C THR A 192 -30.79 4.97 26.65
N ASN A 193 -31.48 5.09 25.51
CA ASN A 193 -32.89 5.47 25.50
C ASN A 193 -33.76 4.49 26.29
N HIS A 194 -33.55 3.18 26.08
CA HIS A 194 -34.28 2.12 26.77
C HIS A 194 -34.07 2.16 28.30
N TYR A 195 -32.82 2.35 28.75
CA TYR A 195 -32.50 2.44 30.17
C TYR A 195 -33.00 3.74 30.80
N LEU A 196 -32.89 4.88 30.12
CA LEU A 196 -33.46 6.15 30.60
C LEU A 196 -34.98 6.09 30.71
N ALA A 197 -35.65 5.37 29.80
CA ALA A 197 -37.09 5.13 29.88
C ALA A 197 -37.47 4.30 31.13
N ARG A 198 -36.70 3.26 31.44
CA ARG A 198 -36.93 2.41 32.64
C ARG A 198 -36.47 3.04 33.95
N ALA A 199 -35.43 3.86 33.94
CA ALA A 199 -34.92 4.54 35.13
C ALA A 199 -35.96 5.53 35.67
N ALA A 200 -36.70 6.20 34.77
CA ALA A 200 -37.85 7.02 35.12
C ALA A 200 -38.99 6.24 35.81
N GLU A 201 -39.01 4.91 35.69
CA GLU A 201 -40.01 4.03 36.31
C GLU A 201 -39.50 3.36 37.61
N GLY A 202 -38.26 3.64 38.03
CA GLY A 202 -37.68 3.11 39.28
C GLY A 202 -37.31 1.62 39.26
N ARG A 203 -37.16 1.00 38.09
CA ARG A 203 -37.02 -0.48 37.94
C ARG A 203 -35.71 -0.94 37.28
N VAL A 204 -34.62 -0.19 37.39
CA VAL A 204 -33.35 -0.58 36.75
C VAL A 204 -32.37 -1.16 37.76
N ASP A 205 -32.03 -2.43 37.58
CA ASP A 205 -30.82 -3.02 38.17
C ASP A 205 -29.63 -2.75 37.25
N TRP A 206 -28.70 -1.90 37.69
CA TRP A 206 -27.56 -1.45 36.91
C TRP A 206 -26.41 -2.46 36.84
N ARG A 207 -26.42 -3.49 37.70
CA ARG A 207 -25.35 -4.49 37.77
C ARG A 207 -25.11 -5.25 36.46
N PRO A 208 -26.12 -5.82 35.78
CA PRO A 208 -25.90 -6.52 34.51
C PRO A 208 -25.42 -5.60 33.38
N VAL A 209 -25.78 -4.31 33.41
CA VAL A 209 -25.32 -3.31 32.44
C VAL A 209 -23.83 -3.03 32.61
N ALA A 210 -23.39 -2.80 33.86
CA ALA A 210 -22.00 -2.59 34.17
C ALA A 210 -21.14 -3.81 33.80
N ILE A 211 -21.60 -5.02 34.12
CA ILE A 211 -20.90 -6.27 33.75
C ILE A 211 -20.79 -6.40 32.23
N GLY A 212 -21.87 -6.15 31.49
CA GLY A 212 -21.86 -6.21 30.04
C GLY A 212 -20.92 -5.17 29.41
N ALA A 213 -20.93 -3.94 29.90
CA ALA A 213 -20.05 -2.87 29.41
C ALA A 213 -18.57 -3.20 29.65
N VAL A 214 -18.23 -3.69 30.84
CA VAL A 214 -16.85 -4.12 31.17
C VAL A 214 -16.42 -5.27 30.27
N ALA A 215 -17.28 -6.26 30.04
CA ALA A 215 -16.96 -7.39 29.15
C ALA A 215 -16.68 -6.93 27.71
N VAL A 216 -17.48 -5.99 27.18
CA VAL A 216 -17.27 -5.42 25.83
C VAL A 216 -15.96 -4.65 25.76
N ILE A 217 -15.66 -3.81 26.76
CA ILE A 217 -14.40 -3.04 26.80
C ILE A 217 -13.19 -3.99 26.85
N LEU A 218 -13.26 -5.05 27.67
CA LEU A 218 -12.18 -6.04 27.77
C LEU A 218 -11.97 -6.78 26.46
N VAL A 219 -13.04 -7.25 25.81
CA VAL A 219 -12.94 -7.94 24.52
C VAL A 219 -12.42 -7.00 23.44
N PHE A 220 -12.93 -5.77 23.38
CA PHE A 220 -12.47 -4.77 22.41
C PHE A 220 -10.99 -4.43 22.61
N GLY A 221 -10.56 -4.19 23.87
CA GLY A 221 -9.17 -3.95 24.21
C GLY A 221 -8.25 -5.13 23.85
N LEU A 222 -8.69 -6.37 24.07
CA LEU A 222 -7.95 -7.57 23.68
C LEU A 222 -7.83 -7.72 22.15
N VAL A 223 -8.91 -7.44 21.41
CA VAL A 223 -8.89 -7.50 19.94
C VAL A 223 -7.99 -6.41 19.36
N VAL A 224 -8.15 -5.17 19.82
CA VAL A 224 -7.33 -4.03 19.40
C VAL A 224 -5.86 -4.25 19.75
N GLY A 225 -5.56 -4.64 20.99
CA GLY A 225 -4.19 -4.95 21.42
C GLY A 225 -3.59 -6.11 20.64
N GLY A 226 -4.37 -7.18 20.40
CA GLY A 226 -3.93 -8.33 19.61
C GLY A 226 -3.63 -7.97 18.15
N LEU A 227 -4.49 -7.17 17.51
CA LEU A 227 -4.27 -6.70 16.14
C LEU A 227 -3.03 -5.79 16.05
N SER A 228 -2.84 -4.89 17.01
CA SER A 228 -1.66 -4.03 17.09
C SER A 228 -0.36 -4.84 17.19
N VAL A 229 -0.32 -5.85 18.07
CA VAL A 229 0.85 -6.75 18.20
C VAL A 229 1.11 -7.54 16.92
N ILE A 230 0.06 -8.07 16.27
CA ILE A 230 0.19 -8.79 14.99
C ILE A 230 0.72 -7.86 13.89
N GLY A 231 0.27 -6.60 13.87
CA GLY A 231 0.75 -5.59 12.92
C GLY A 231 2.24 -5.31 13.06
N GLN A 232 2.69 -5.06 14.28
CA GLN A 232 4.11 -4.86 14.57
C GLN A 232 4.96 -6.09 14.19
N GLN A 233 4.47 -7.30 14.50
CA GLN A 233 5.18 -8.53 14.12
C GLN A 233 5.28 -8.70 12.60
N ARG A 234 4.22 -8.39 11.85
CA ARG A 234 4.25 -8.46 10.38
C ARG A 234 5.19 -7.43 9.77
N GLN A 235 5.20 -6.21 10.29
CA GLN A 235 6.11 -5.17 9.83
C GLN A 235 7.57 -5.59 10.06
N ALA A 236 7.91 -6.08 11.26
CA ALA A 236 9.25 -6.59 11.55
C ALA A 236 9.62 -7.79 10.65
N ALA A 237 8.68 -8.69 10.38
CA ALA A 237 8.91 -9.87 9.53
C ALA A 237 8.98 -9.56 8.03
N THR A 238 8.54 -8.37 7.60
CA THR A 238 8.58 -7.92 6.19
C THR A 238 9.60 -6.82 5.97
N THR A 239 10.35 -6.44 7.00
CA THR A 239 11.41 -5.45 6.84
C THR A 239 12.56 -6.10 6.09
N GLU A 240 12.90 -5.57 4.93
CA GLU A 240 14.07 -5.95 4.16
C GLU A 240 14.88 -4.68 3.89
N SER A 241 16.18 -4.77 4.16
CA SER A 241 17.11 -3.67 4.05
C SER A 241 18.12 -4.02 2.96
N THR A 242 18.25 -3.17 1.96
CA THR A 242 19.10 -3.46 0.80
C THR A 242 19.93 -2.25 0.40
N TYR A 243 21.17 -2.52 -0.01
CA TYR A 243 21.95 -1.57 -0.78
C TYR A 243 21.94 -1.99 -2.24
N GLN A 244 21.78 -1.01 -3.12
CA GLN A 244 21.94 -1.19 -4.56
C GLN A 244 23.03 -0.25 -5.04
N TYR A 245 24.01 -0.80 -5.75
CA TYR A 245 25.05 -0.02 -6.42
C TYR A 245 24.92 -0.22 -7.92
N GLU A 246 24.81 0.88 -8.64
CA GLU A 246 24.59 0.93 -10.07
C GLU A 246 25.64 1.80 -10.75
N VAL A 247 26.21 1.30 -11.85
CA VAL A 247 27.06 2.09 -12.74
C VAL A 247 26.39 2.16 -14.10
N THR A 248 26.35 3.33 -14.72
CA THR A 248 25.84 3.52 -16.07
C THR A 248 26.94 4.08 -16.95
N ILE A 249 27.14 3.48 -18.11
CA ILE A 249 28.00 3.99 -19.19
C ILE A 249 27.13 4.09 -20.42
N ALA A 250 26.94 5.31 -20.95
CA ALA A 250 26.18 5.53 -22.17
C ALA A 250 26.98 6.32 -23.19
N ALA A 251 26.95 5.90 -24.44
CA ALA A 251 27.59 6.60 -25.55
C ALA A 251 26.66 6.64 -26.78
N ASP A 252 26.79 7.71 -27.57
CA ASP A 252 26.11 7.85 -28.86
C ASP A 252 26.96 7.39 -30.06
N GLU A 253 28.24 7.11 -29.84
CA GLU A 253 29.20 6.60 -30.83
C GLU A 253 30.02 5.42 -30.27
N THR A 254 30.63 4.65 -31.16
CA THR A 254 31.50 3.53 -30.77
C THR A 254 32.72 4.02 -29.98
N LEU A 255 33.06 3.31 -28.90
CA LEU A 255 34.25 3.56 -28.09
C LEU A 255 35.28 2.46 -28.30
N GLU A 256 36.56 2.82 -28.37
CA GLU A 256 37.70 1.88 -28.46
C GLU A 256 38.66 2.07 -27.28
N ASN A 257 39.34 0.99 -26.87
CA ASN A 257 40.34 0.97 -25.79
C ASN A 257 39.84 1.63 -24.50
N THR A 258 38.65 1.23 -24.05
CA THR A 258 37.91 1.94 -23.02
C THR A 258 38.33 1.52 -21.62
N THR A 259 38.60 2.51 -20.78
CA THR A 259 38.84 2.34 -19.34
C THR A 259 38.13 3.46 -18.56
N PHE A 260 37.26 3.06 -17.64
CA PHE A 260 36.63 3.96 -16.67
C PHE A 260 37.03 3.57 -15.25
N TYR A 261 37.42 4.54 -14.42
CA TYR A 261 37.49 4.37 -12.97
C TYR A 261 36.37 5.17 -12.32
N VAL A 262 35.45 4.47 -11.67
CA VAL A 262 34.28 5.07 -11.01
C VAL A 262 34.37 4.95 -9.49
N PRO A 263 33.83 5.94 -8.75
CA PRO A 263 33.72 5.89 -7.29
C PRO A 263 33.03 4.62 -6.84
N VAL A 264 33.50 4.02 -5.75
CA VAL A 264 32.93 2.77 -5.21
C VAL A 264 32.36 3.02 -3.82
N PRO A 265 31.23 2.40 -3.43
CA PRO A 265 30.71 2.51 -2.07
C PRO A 265 31.72 1.94 -1.07
N THR A 266 32.12 2.73 -0.08
CA THR A 266 33.04 2.26 0.97
C THR A 266 32.45 2.44 2.35
N GLU A 267 32.66 1.43 3.19
CA GLU A 267 32.30 1.41 4.60
C GLU A 267 33.55 0.96 5.38
N ASN A 268 33.99 1.77 6.35
CA ASN A 268 35.19 1.50 7.16
C ASN A 268 36.46 1.20 6.32
N GLY A 269 36.58 1.82 5.13
CA GLY A 269 37.71 1.64 4.21
C GLY A 269 37.68 0.33 3.39
N SER A 270 36.58 -0.42 3.43
CA SER A 270 36.34 -1.62 2.61
C SER A 270 35.15 -1.41 1.68
N SER A 271 35.09 -2.14 0.56
CA SER A 271 33.99 -2.04 -0.40
C SER A 271 33.33 -3.39 -0.66
N ARG A 272 32.38 -3.80 0.20
CA ARG A 272 31.62 -5.05 0.00
C ARG A 272 30.81 -5.04 -1.30
N LEU A 273 30.24 -3.89 -1.65
CA LEU A 273 29.51 -3.71 -2.91
C LEU A 273 30.45 -3.75 -4.12
N GLY A 274 31.64 -3.16 -4.01
CA GLY A 274 32.68 -3.25 -5.05
C GLY A 274 33.19 -4.66 -5.27
N GLU A 275 33.46 -5.42 -4.20
CA GLU A 275 33.84 -6.83 -4.27
C GLU A 275 32.76 -7.65 -4.98
N ARG A 276 31.50 -7.46 -4.58
CA ARG A 276 30.35 -8.13 -5.21
C ARG A 276 30.17 -7.74 -6.68
N PHE A 277 30.47 -6.48 -7.03
CA PHE A 277 30.47 -6.02 -8.41
C PHE A 277 31.47 -6.81 -9.25
N VAL A 278 32.71 -6.96 -8.78
CA VAL A 278 33.73 -7.73 -9.50
C VAL A 278 33.36 -9.22 -9.64
N GLU A 279 32.71 -9.80 -8.64
CA GLU A 279 32.36 -11.23 -8.62
C GLU A 279 31.14 -11.58 -9.48
N ASP A 280 30.06 -10.82 -9.38
CA ASP A 280 28.71 -11.26 -9.79
C ASP A 280 27.99 -10.28 -10.74
N VAL A 281 28.59 -9.15 -11.11
CA VAL A 281 27.87 -8.14 -11.89
C VAL A 281 27.43 -8.67 -13.25
N ARG A 282 26.23 -8.24 -13.63
CA ARG A 282 25.71 -8.36 -14.99
C ARG A 282 25.37 -6.96 -15.46
N TYR A 283 25.49 -6.76 -16.76
CA TYR A 283 25.03 -5.54 -17.39
C TYR A 283 23.75 -5.81 -18.17
N ASP A 284 22.88 -4.81 -18.16
CA ASP A 284 21.76 -4.68 -19.08
C ASP A 284 22.14 -3.65 -20.14
N ARG A 285 21.96 -4.00 -21.41
CA ARG A 285 22.16 -3.09 -22.55
C ARG A 285 20.80 -2.52 -22.97
N TYR A 286 20.71 -1.20 -23.09
CA TYR A 286 19.52 -0.55 -23.60
C TYR A 286 19.21 -1.00 -25.03
N SER A 287 17.97 -1.40 -25.26
CA SER A 287 17.44 -1.77 -26.57
C SER A 287 16.36 -0.76 -26.98
N PRO A 288 16.57 0.01 -28.06
CA PRO A 288 15.56 0.94 -28.56
C PRO A 288 14.22 0.26 -28.83
N ALA A 289 13.13 0.78 -28.26
CA ALA A 289 11.78 0.22 -28.41
C ALA A 289 11.15 0.62 -29.75
N VAL A 290 11.82 0.31 -30.86
CA VAL A 290 11.44 0.71 -32.22
C VAL A 290 10.84 -0.47 -32.97
N ARG A 291 9.64 -0.28 -33.54
CA ARG A 291 8.96 -1.34 -34.28
C ARG A 291 9.75 -1.70 -35.55
N GLY A 292 9.99 -3.00 -35.73
CA GLY A 292 10.76 -3.53 -36.86
C GLY A 292 12.27 -3.52 -36.61
N ASP A 293 12.70 -3.10 -35.41
CA ASP A 293 14.03 -3.34 -34.89
C ASP A 293 13.98 -4.60 -34.00
N ASP A 294 14.80 -5.59 -34.33
CA ASP A 294 15.04 -6.77 -33.49
C ASP A 294 16.55 -6.83 -33.26
N PRO A 295 17.09 -5.93 -32.42
CA PRO A 295 18.52 -5.85 -32.22
C PRO A 295 18.96 -7.09 -31.43
N ASP A 296 19.83 -7.88 -32.05
CA ASP A 296 20.67 -8.90 -31.39
C ASP A 296 22.11 -8.37 -31.37
N PRO A 297 22.39 -7.31 -30.58
CA PRO A 297 23.69 -6.67 -30.61
C PRO A 297 24.72 -7.62 -29.99
N ALA A 298 25.93 -7.63 -30.56
CA ALA A 298 27.00 -8.48 -30.04
C ALA A 298 27.27 -8.14 -28.56
N PRO A 299 27.42 -9.17 -27.69
CA PRO A 299 27.84 -8.95 -26.31
C PRO A 299 29.18 -8.20 -26.27
N VAL A 300 29.28 -7.26 -25.35
CA VAL A 300 30.54 -6.58 -25.03
C VAL A 300 31.22 -7.35 -23.89
N ASP A 301 32.50 -7.67 -24.10
CA ASP A 301 33.34 -8.33 -23.11
C ASP A 301 33.97 -7.29 -22.18
N PHE A 302 33.23 -6.91 -21.14
CA PHE A 302 33.74 -6.04 -20.07
C PHE A 302 34.61 -6.81 -19.08
N SER A 303 35.64 -6.16 -18.55
CA SER A 303 36.37 -6.65 -17.38
C SER A 303 36.31 -5.66 -16.22
N TYR A 304 36.28 -6.20 -15.00
CA TYR A 304 36.03 -5.46 -13.77
C TYR A 304 37.14 -5.74 -12.75
N GLU A 305 37.66 -4.69 -12.12
CA GLU A 305 38.68 -4.82 -11.08
C GLU A 305 38.55 -3.68 -10.07
N LEU A 306 38.80 -3.95 -8.78
CA LEU A 306 39.01 -2.88 -7.79
C LEU A 306 40.47 -2.45 -7.83
N VAL A 307 40.71 -1.17 -8.12
CA VAL A 307 42.05 -0.62 -8.30
C VAL A 307 42.33 0.49 -7.29
N GLU A 308 43.53 0.49 -6.73
CA GLU A 308 44.03 1.58 -5.89
C GLU A 308 44.62 2.68 -6.79
N THR A 309 44.02 3.87 -6.74
CA THR A 309 44.48 5.03 -7.51
C THR A 309 45.10 6.09 -6.60
N GLU A 310 45.70 7.12 -7.19
CA GLU A 310 46.14 8.30 -6.43
C GLU A 310 44.98 9.04 -5.71
N ARG A 311 43.73 8.77 -6.11
CA ARG A 311 42.52 9.35 -5.54
C ARG A 311 41.83 8.43 -4.54
N GLY A 312 42.32 7.20 -4.36
CA GLY A 312 41.69 6.17 -3.52
C GLY A 312 41.23 4.96 -4.33
N GLN A 313 40.61 4.01 -3.65
CA GLN A 313 40.07 2.81 -4.27
C GLN A 313 38.91 3.17 -5.22
N MET A 314 38.94 2.63 -6.44
CA MET A 314 37.91 2.80 -7.44
C MET A 314 37.61 1.49 -8.14
N LEU A 315 36.45 1.43 -8.80
CA LEU A 315 36.08 0.33 -9.67
C LEU A 315 36.53 0.62 -11.10
N ALA A 316 37.38 -0.23 -11.65
CA ALA A 316 37.78 -0.22 -13.04
C ALA A 316 36.80 -1.04 -13.89
N ILE A 317 36.28 -0.42 -14.95
CA ILE A 317 35.49 -1.07 -15.99
C ILE A 317 36.21 -0.85 -17.32
N THR A 318 36.60 -1.93 -17.98
CA THR A 318 37.36 -1.86 -19.24
C THR A 318 36.75 -2.72 -20.33
N ALA A 319 36.93 -2.30 -21.57
CA ALA A 319 36.54 -3.05 -22.76
C ALA A 319 37.42 -2.63 -23.96
N ASP A 320 37.78 -3.60 -24.81
CA ASP A 320 38.55 -3.31 -26.03
C ASP A 320 37.75 -2.44 -27.01
N ARG A 321 36.44 -2.71 -27.11
CA ARG A 321 35.53 -2.01 -28.02
C ARG A 321 34.09 -2.09 -27.52
N ILE A 322 33.42 -0.96 -27.47
CA ILE A 322 31.99 -0.84 -27.20
C ILE A 322 31.33 -0.38 -28.49
N GLU A 323 30.81 -1.32 -29.28
CA GLU A 323 30.12 -1.01 -30.53
C GLU A 323 28.74 -0.44 -30.24
N VAL A 324 28.46 0.75 -30.79
CA VAL A 324 27.19 1.47 -30.62
C VAL A 324 26.49 1.56 -31.97
N THR A 325 25.23 1.14 -32.02
CA THR A 325 24.37 1.21 -33.19
C THR A 325 23.33 2.31 -33.02
N LYS A 326 23.20 3.17 -34.03
CA LYS A 326 22.15 4.19 -34.10
C LYS A 326 20.91 3.65 -34.81
N VAL A 327 19.76 3.86 -34.20
CA VAL A 327 18.44 3.53 -34.74
C VAL A 327 17.71 4.84 -35.02
N TYR A 328 17.50 5.11 -36.30
CA TYR A 328 16.68 6.22 -36.77
C TYR A 328 15.22 5.78 -36.79
N TYR A 329 14.33 6.61 -36.25
CA TYR A 329 12.92 6.32 -36.20
C TYR A 329 12.07 7.53 -36.56
N ARG A 330 10.82 7.25 -36.91
CA ARG A 330 9.73 8.24 -36.97
C ARG A 330 8.63 7.84 -36.02
N GLU A 331 8.00 8.81 -35.39
CA GLU A 331 6.79 8.61 -34.61
C GLU A 331 5.59 8.52 -35.54
N VAL A 332 4.79 7.48 -35.35
CA VAL A 332 3.56 7.24 -36.11
C VAL A 332 2.43 7.18 -35.11
N GLU A 333 1.45 8.06 -35.28
CA GLU A 333 0.25 8.09 -34.45
C GLU A 333 -0.99 7.73 -35.28
N ASN A 334 -1.86 6.89 -34.70
CA ASN A 334 -3.24 6.71 -35.16
C ASN A 334 -4.21 7.30 -34.12
N GLU A 335 -5.52 7.29 -34.40
CA GLU A 335 -6.56 7.86 -33.51
C GLU A 335 -6.56 7.36 -32.05
N THR A 336 -5.82 6.30 -31.72
CA THR A 336 -5.81 5.64 -30.40
C THR A 336 -4.42 5.31 -29.85
N MET A 337 -3.35 5.37 -30.65
CA MET A 337 -2.02 4.87 -30.25
C MET A 337 -0.90 5.48 -31.10
N GLY A 338 0.21 5.84 -30.44
CA GLY A 338 1.48 6.20 -31.06
C GLY A 338 2.54 5.10 -30.90
N TRP A 339 3.43 4.96 -31.88
CA TRP A 339 4.62 4.10 -31.78
C TRP A 339 5.77 4.65 -32.63
N SER A 340 7.00 4.25 -32.28
CA SER A 340 8.20 4.55 -33.09
C SER A 340 8.39 3.46 -34.15
N GLU A 341 8.54 3.86 -35.41
CA GLU A 341 8.83 2.98 -36.55
C GLU A 341 10.23 3.26 -37.09
N ARG A 342 11.02 2.21 -37.36
CA ARG A 342 12.37 2.36 -37.89
C ARG A 342 12.36 2.98 -39.29
N ILE A 343 13.27 3.91 -39.55
CA ILE A 343 13.52 4.49 -40.86
C ILE A 343 14.99 4.31 -41.28
N PRO A 344 15.32 4.30 -42.58
CA PRO A 344 16.70 4.39 -43.05
C PRO A 344 17.34 5.73 -42.64
N ALA A 345 18.66 5.72 -42.43
CA ALA A 345 19.40 6.94 -42.04
C ALA A 345 19.30 8.05 -43.11
N GLU A 346 19.12 7.68 -44.39
CA GLU A 346 18.98 8.64 -45.49
C GLU A 346 17.62 9.35 -45.52
N GLU A 347 16.61 8.79 -44.84
CA GLU A 347 15.27 9.38 -44.72
C GLU A 347 15.13 10.29 -43.49
N TYR A 348 16.11 10.26 -42.58
CA TYR A 348 16.09 11.06 -41.38
C TYR A 348 16.27 12.56 -41.68
N ASP A 349 15.35 13.36 -41.16
CA ASP A 349 15.40 14.82 -41.21
C ASP A 349 15.43 15.37 -39.77
N PRO A 350 16.54 15.97 -39.31
CA PRO A 350 16.65 16.50 -37.96
C PRO A 350 15.74 17.71 -37.70
N ASP A 351 15.23 18.37 -38.74
CA ASP A 351 14.28 19.48 -38.60
C ASP A 351 12.82 18.99 -38.44
N ASN A 352 12.57 17.68 -38.60
CA ASN A 352 11.25 17.09 -38.42
C ASN A 352 11.04 16.63 -36.97
N PRO A 353 10.08 17.23 -36.22
CA PRO A 353 9.85 16.87 -34.82
C PRO A 353 9.30 15.45 -34.62
N ASP A 354 8.75 14.83 -35.66
CA ASP A 354 8.24 13.46 -35.62
C ASP A 354 9.34 12.42 -35.90
N MET A 355 10.60 12.84 -36.03
CA MET A 355 11.74 11.95 -36.28
C MET A 355 12.77 12.06 -35.16
N GLY A 356 13.44 10.95 -34.86
CA GLY A 356 14.46 10.91 -33.82
C GLY A 356 15.54 9.86 -34.06
N VAL A 357 16.56 9.93 -33.22
CA VAL A 357 17.68 8.99 -33.19
C VAL A 357 17.81 8.46 -31.78
N GLN A 358 17.90 7.13 -31.66
CA GLN A 358 18.27 6.45 -30.42
C GLN A 358 19.54 5.64 -30.68
N SER A 359 20.31 5.35 -29.62
CA SER A 359 21.44 4.43 -29.68
C SER A 359 21.25 3.30 -28.66
N ASP A 360 21.85 2.14 -28.94
CA ASP A 360 21.90 1.00 -28.02
C ASP A 360 23.15 1.01 -27.12
N GLY A 361 23.86 2.15 -27.09
CA GLY A 361 25.16 2.32 -26.43
C GLY A 361 25.08 2.61 -24.94
N SER A 362 23.95 2.32 -24.29
CA SER A 362 23.77 2.50 -22.84
C SER A 362 23.82 1.15 -22.13
N PHE A 363 24.69 1.05 -21.14
CA PHE A 363 24.97 -0.14 -20.36
C PHE A 363 24.80 0.19 -18.88
N THR A 364 23.95 -0.57 -18.20
CA THR A 364 23.69 -0.43 -16.77
C THR A 364 24.18 -1.67 -16.04
N PHE A 365 25.03 -1.49 -15.05
CA PHE A 365 25.62 -2.54 -14.24
C PHE A 365 25.07 -2.43 -12.82
N THR A 366 24.35 -3.44 -12.34
CA THR A 366 23.67 -3.35 -11.04
C THR A 366 24.07 -4.51 -10.14
N VAL A 367 24.41 -4.18 -8.89
CA VAL A 367 24.56 -5.17 -7.81
C VAL A 367 23.72 -4.79 -6.61
N THR A 368 23.18 -5.81 -5.94
CA THR A 368 22.35 -5.65 -4.75
C THR A 368 22.94 -6.46 -3.60
N LEU A 369 23.00 -5.86 -2.42
CA LEU A 369 23.41 -6.50 -1.17
C LEU A 369 22.30 -6.34 -0.14
N VAL A 370 21.86 -7.45 0.45
CA VAL A 370 20.93 -7.42 1.59
C VAL A 370 21.74 -7.09 2.85
N ALA A 371 21.30 -6.08 3.59
CA ALA A 371 21.90 -5.67 4.86
C ALA A 371 21.45 -6.60 6.00
N ASP A 372 22.35 -6.84 6.95
CA ASP A 372 22.07 -7.69 8.12
C ASP A 372 21.24 -6.94 9.18
N GLU A 373 21.31 -5.60 9.17
CA GLU A 373 20.62 -4.69 10.08
C GLU A 373 19.89 -3.58 9.29
N PRO A 374 18.93 -2.87 9.91
CA PRO A 374 18.30 -1.71 9.28
C PRO A 374 19.32 -0.62 8.96
N ILE A 375 19.23 -0.07 7.75
CA ILE A 375 20.11 0.98 7.24
C ILE A 375 19.73 2.32 7.89
N ASP A 376 20.72 3.07 8.38
CA ASP A 376 20.53 4.45 8.85
C ASP A 376 20.41 5.41 7.67
N THR A 377 19.20 5.48 7.11
CA THR A 377 18.87 6.33 5.97
C THR A 377 18.72 7.81 6.32
N ALA A 378 18.60 8.15 7.61
CA ALA A 378 18.49 9.54 8.06
C ALA A 378 19.86 10.21 8.25
N ASP A 379 20.87 9.43 8.65
CA ASP A 379 22.23 9.92 8.91
C ASP A 379 23.33 8.90 8.52
N PRO A 380 23.52 8.64 7.21
CA PRO A 380 24.38 7.55 6.74
C PRO A 380 25.89 7.76 6.94
N PHE A 381 26.34 8.95 7.36
CA PHE A 381 27.74 9.38 7.26
C PHE A 381 28.76 8.56 8.04
N ASP A 382 28.36 7.94 9.16
CA ASP A 382 29.28 7.24 10.07
C ASP A 382 29.17 5.70 9.98
N ALA A 383 28.04 5.18 9.51
CA ALA A 383 27.69 3.76 9.62
C ALA A 383 27.38 3.09 8.28
N GLU A 384 27.01 3.88 7.27
CA GLU A 384 26.54 3.35 5.99
C GLU A 384 27.60 3.57 4.90
N PRO A 385 27.63 2.70 3.87
CA PRO A 385 28.51 2.91 2.73
C PRO A 385 28.12 4.21 2.00
N LEU A 386 29.12 5.00 1.64
CA LEU A 386 29.00 6.16 0.75
C LEU A 386 30.04 6.04 -0.37
N LEU A 387 29.76 6.69 -1.51
CA LEU A 387 30.69 6.73 -2.64
C LEU A 387 32.01 7.37 -2.21
N ALA A 388 33.10 6.68 -2.53
CA ALA A 388 34.45 7.14 -2.28
C ALA A 388 35.26 7.24 -3.57
N PRO A 389 36.22 8.18 -3.64
CA PRO A 389 36.71 9.03 -2.53
C PRO A 389 35.74 10.14 -2.13
N GLY A 390 35.54 10.28 -0.82
CA GLY A 390 34.61 11.27 -0.25
C GLY A 390 35.11 12.70 -0.46
N ALA A 391 34.24 13.56 -0.98
CA ALA A 391 34.47 14.99 -1.11
C ALA A 391 33.79 15.78 0.02
N ASP A 392 34.16 17.06 0.14
CA ASP A 392 33.47 17.98 1.04
C ASP A 392 32.04 18.20 0.54
N ARG A 393 31.06 17.65 1.27
CA ARG A 393 29.63 17.77 0.96
C ARG A 393 29.07 19.06 1.54
N THR A 394 28.36 19.82 0.72
CA THR A 394 27.68 21.06 1.12
C THR A 394 26.18 20.82 1.16
N GLU A 395 25.54 21.09 2.29
CA GLU A 395 24.09 20.98 2.44
C GLU A 395 23.39 22.06 1.60
N VAL A 396 22.36 21.64 0.86
CA VAL A 396 21.55 22.48 -0.02
C VAL A 396 20.06 22.20 0.21
N ASP A 397 19.20 23.09 -0.29
CA ASP A 397 17.75 22.89 -0.24
C ASP A 397 17.34 21.73 -1.16
N CYS A 398 16.57 20.77 -0.64
CA CYS A 398 16.04 19.68 -1.44
C CYS A 398 15.04 20.16 -2.49
N PHE A 399 15.13 19.63 -3.72
CA PHE A 399 14.22 19.98 -4.81
C PHE A 399 12.76 19.55 -4.54
N THR A 400 12.57 18.43 -3.84
CA THR A 400 11.26 17.85 -3.51
C THR A 400 11.14 17.49 -2.04
N GLY A 401 10.02 17.80 -1.41
CA GLY A 401 9.70 17.33 -0.06
C GLY A 401 10.37 18.15 1.04
N ASP A 402 9.57 18.53 2.04
CA ASP A 402 10.03 19.18 3.27
C ASP A 402 9.62 18.27 4.43
N SER A 403 10.55 17.44 4.89
CA SER A 403 10.40 16.62 6.09
C SER A 403 11.57 16.91 7.02
N ALA A 404 11.37 16.76 8.33
CA ALA A 404 12.40 17.08 9.31
C ALA A 404 13.67 16.21 9.19
N THR A 405 13.57 15.05 8.53
CA THR A 405 14.68 14.13 8.30
C THR A 405 15.32 14.31 6.93
N HIS A 406 14.60 14.88 5.95
CA HIS A 406 15.04 14.99 4.56
C HIS A 406 16.09 16.09 4.38
N ARG A 407 17.29 15.72 3.93
CA ARG A 407 18.41 16.63 3.68
C ARG A 407 19.10 16.28 2.37
N CYS A 408 19.58 17.30 1.67
CA CYS A 408 20.24 17.15 0.39
C CYS A 408 21.63 17.80 0.44
N PHE A 409 22.59 17.18 -0.23
CA PHE A 409 23.96 17.65 -0.29
C PHE A 409 24.47 17.58 -1.71
N GLU A 410 25.30 18.56 -2.07
CA GLU A 410 26.04 18.58 -3.33
C GLU A 410 27.55 18.47 -3.03
N TYR A 411 28.29 17.83 -3.93
CA TYR A 411 29.74 17.74 -3.85
C TYR A 411 30.36 17.58 -5.24
N GLU A 412 31.65 17.90 -5.35
CA GLU A 412 32.44 17.65 -6.55
C GLU A 412 33.17 16.33 -6.41
N GLY A 413 32.80 15.35 -7.24
CA GLY A 413 33.47 14.05 -7.30
C GLY A 413 34.52 14.00 -8.41
N GLN A 414 35.14 12.83 -8.58
CA GLN A 414 36.13 12.58 -9.63
C GLN A 414 35.97 11.17 -10.20
N MET A 415 36.17 11.06 -11.51
CA MET A 415 36.24 9.81 -12.28
C MET A 415 37.45 9.85 -13.21
N TYR A 416 37.94 8.68 -13.61
CA TYR A 416 38.93 8.57 -14.69
C TYR A 416 38.25 8.02 -15.93
N ALA A 417 38.56 8.59 -17.10
CA ALA A 417 38.11 8.10 -18.39
C ALA A 417 39.24 8.14 -19.40
N ASP A 418 39.47 7.02 -20.08
CA ASP A 418 40.43 6.89 -21.17
C ASP A 418 39.78 6.03 -22.27
N TYR A 419 39.51 6.64 -23.42
CA TYR A 419 38.88 5.99 -24.56
C TYR A 419 39.07 6.80 -25.84
N GLU A 420 39.03 6.09 -26.97
CA GLU A 420 39.06 6.67 -28.31
C GLU A 420 37.66 6.66 -28.92
N THR A 421 37.24 7.77 -29.54
CA THR A 421 35.96 7.90 -30.23
C THR A 421 35.96 9.12 -31.17
N SER A 422 34.83 9.39 -31.85
CA SER A 422 34.61 10.58 -32.68
C SER A 422 34.68 11.87 -31.86
N GLU A 423 35.17 12.97 -32.44
CA GLU A 423 35.20 14.29 -31.77
C GLU A 423 33.80 14.81 -31.39
N GLU A 424 32.76 14.33 -32.07
CA GLU A 424 31.37 14.73 -31.85
C GLU A 424 30.63 13.84 -30.83
N ALA A 425 31.28 12.76 -30.35
CA ALA A 425 30.66 11.79 -29.46
C ALA A 425 30.34 12.40 -28.09
N THR A 426 29.24 11.92 -27.50
CA THR A 426 28.82 12.20 -26.13
C THR A 426 28.91 10.92 -25.33
N VAL A 427 29.60 10.96 -24.19
CA VAL A 427 29.71 9.82 -23.27
C VAL A 427 29.24 10.25 -21.89
N TYR A 428 28.27 9.54 -21.34
CA TYR A 428 27.75 9.73 -20.00
C TYR A 428 28.24 8.59 -19.10
N VAL A 429 28.78 8.93 -17.93
CA VAL A 429 29.19 7.97 -16.92
C VAL A 429 28.57 8.37 -15.59
N SER A 430 27.95 7.41 -14.90
CA SER A 430 27.45 7.64 -13.54
C SER A 430 27.66 6.45 -12.63
N ALA A 431 27.85 6.75 -11.35
CA ALA A 431 27.81 5.80 -10.25
C ALA A 431 26.69 6.24 -9.28
N GLN A 432 25.81 5.30 -8.92
CA GLN A 432 24.68 5.54 -8.03
C GLN A 432 24.67 4.49 -6.92
N LEU A 433 24.43 4.93 -5.71
CA LEU A 433 24.27 4.11 -4.53
C LEU A 433 22.92 4.43 -3.88
N ASP A 434 22.10 3.41 -3.66
CA ASP A 434 20.88 3.50 -2.88
C ASP A 434 21.01 2.61 -1.63
N GLY A 435 20.64 3.12 -0.47
CA GLY A 435 20.39 2.32 0.74
C GLY A 435 18.93 2.45 1.14
N ARG A 436 18.20 1.33 1.20
CA ARG A 436 16.73 1.30 1.37
C ARG A 436 16.32 0.37 2.49
N ASN A 437 15.35 0.79 3.28
CA ASN A 437 14.57 -0.09 4.14
C ASN A 437 13.13 -0.14 3.61
N GLU A 438 12.65 -1.32 3.27
CA GLU A 438 11.28 -1.54 2.81
C GLU A 438 10.51 -2.41 3.80
N TRP A 439 9.23 -2.11 4.01
CA TRP A 439 8.34 -2.93 4.82
C TRP A 439 6.89 -2.81 4.36
N PHE A 440 6.07 -3.79 4.75
CA PHE A 440 4.65 -3.76 4.45
C PHE A 440 3.84 -3.13 5.59
N SER A 441 3.12 -2.05 5.29
CA SER A 441 2.18 -1.38 6.21
C SER A 441 0.90 -0.96 5.48
N GLY A 442 0.00 -1.91 5.22
CA GLY A 442 -1.18 -1.67 4.38
C GLY A 442 -0.86 -1.43 2.89
N GLY A 443 0.41 -1.48 2.53
CA GLY A 443 1.05 -1.28 1.23
C GLY A 443 2.57 -1.33 1.43
N TRP A 444 3.34 -1.51 0.35
CA TRP A 444 4.80 -1.37 0.43
C TRP A 444 5.16 0.09 0.72
N THR A 445 5.99 0.30 1.73
CA THR A 445 6.50 1.61 2.12
C THR A 445 7.93 1.46 2.63
N GLY A 446 8.66 2.56 2.76
CA GLY A 446 10.05 2.50 3.13
C GLY A 446 10.66 3.88 3.37
N ASN A 447 11.94 3.84 3.70
CA ASN A 447 12.81 5.01 3.69
C ASN A 447 14.11 4.69 2.96
N GLU A 448 14.78 5.71 2.45
CA GLU A 448 16.00 5.56 1.67
C GLU A 448 16.95 6.75 1.80
N TYR A 449 18.22 6.49 1.52
CA TYR A 449 19.18 7.50 1.06
C TYR A 449 19.68 7.11 -0.33
N ARG A 450 20.06 8.11 -1.12
CA ARG A 450 20.57 7.95 -2.48
C ARG A 450 21.73 8.88 -2.70
N GLU A 451 22.82 8.36 -3.24
CA GLU A 451 23.97 9.13 -3.68
C GLU A 451 24.22 8.88 -5.16
N TRP A 452 24.51 9.93 -5.91
CA TRP A 452 24.94 9.82 -7.29
C TRP A 452 26.19 10.67 -7.55
N SER A 453 27.02 10.22 -8.49
CA SER A 453 28.13 10.96 -9.06
C SER A 453 28.12 10.74 -10.57
N ARG A 454 28.05 11.80 -11.37
CA ARG A 454 27.86 11.71 -12.82
C ARG A 454 28.67 12.74 -13.60
N VAL A 455 28.96 12.42 -14.86
CA VAL A 455 29.62 13.35 -15.80
C VAL A 455 29.18 13.06 -17.24
N GLU A 456 29.03 14.13 -18.02
CA GLU A 456 28.90 14.07 -19.48
C GLU A 456 30.19 14.57 -20.13
N LEU A 457 30.79 13.75 -20.99
CA LEU A 457 32.06 13.96 -21.66
C LEU A 457 31.85 14.09 -23.18
N ARG A 458 32.70 14.89 -23.82
CA ARG A 458 32.67 15.13 -25.27
C ARG A 458 33.95 14.67 -25.92
N GLY A 459 33.83 13.96 -27.04
CA GLY A 459 34.96 13.46 -27.80
C GLY A 459 35.81 12.43 -27.03
N PRO A 460 37.02 12.13 -27.53
CA PRO A 460 37.97 11.24 -26.85
C PRO A 460 38.43 11.82 -25.51
N GLN A 461 38.70 10.96 -24.54
CA GLN A 461 39.15 11.34 -23.20
C GLN A 461 40.41 10.57 -22.83
N SER A 462 41.26 11.19 -22.01
CA SER A 462 42.47 10.55 -21.47
C SER A 462 42.88 11.24 -20.17
N GLY A 463 42.21 10.89 -19.08
CA GLY A 463 42.57 11.39 -17.75
C GLY A 463 41.42 11.47 -16.74
N TRP A 464 41.71 12.18 -15.65
CA TRP A 464 40.76 12.48 -14.59
C TRP A 464 39.82 13.62 -14.98
N VAL A 465 38.55 13.44 -14.65
CA VAL A 465 37.47 14.40 -14.89
C VAL A 465 36.73 14.66 -13.58
N LEU A 466 36.22 15.89 -13.43
CA LEU A 466 35.36 16.24 -12.31
C LEU A 466 33.94 15.74 -12.58
N THR A 467 33.23 15.37 -11.53
CA THR A 467 31.85 14.87 -11.60
C THR A 467 30.95 15.70 -10.69
N ASP A 468 29.69 15.80 -11.09
CA ASP A 468 28.65 16.38 -10.26
C ASP A 468 28.11 15.29 -9.33
N GLY A 469 28.30 15.48 -8.02
CA GLY A 469 27.86 14.58 -6.97
C GLY A 469 26.70 15.14 -6.17
N GLU A 470 25.68 14.34 -5.88
CA GLU A 470 24.62 14.72 -4.95
C GLU A 470 24.26 13.54 -4.04
N LEU A 471 23.84 13.86 -2.81
CA LEU A 471 23.43 12.91 -1.79
C LEU A 471 22.11 13.38 -1.19
N GLU A 472 21.08 12.55 -1.32
CA GLU A 472 19.77 12.71 -0.69
C GLU A 472 19.67 11.72 0.48
N VAL A 473 19.41 12.21 1.69
CA VAL A 473 19.21 11.39 2.89
C VAL A 473 17.87 11.71 3.51
N GLY A 474 17.30 10.79 4.29
CA GLY A 474 16.09 11.13 5.02
C GLY A 474 14.82 11.04 4.19
N SER A 475 14.86 10.42 3.00
CA SER A 475 13.72 10.32 2.08
C SER A 475 12.78 9.18 2.49
N GLY A 476 11.48 9.34 2.25
CA GLY A 476 10.44 8.35 2.59
C GLY A 476 9.83 8.50 3.99
N ASN A 477 9.27 7.40 4.51
CA ASN A 477 8.55 7.39 5.78
C ASN A 477 9.43 6.86 6.91
N TYR A 478 9.61 7.64 7.97
CA TYR A 478 10.38 7.22 9.15
C TYR A 478 9.46 6.69 10.25
N ARG A 479 9.95 5.73 11.01
CA ARG A 479 9.25 5.16 12.16
C ARG A 479 9.51 6.07 13.36
N ASP A 480 8.47 6.68 13.91
CA ASP A 480 8.53 7.39 15.21
C ASP A 480 8.60 6.41 16.40
#